data_AF-A0A5E4FIL5-F1
#
_entry.id   AF-A0A5E4FIL5-F1
#
_cell.length_a   1.000
_cell.length_b   1.000
_cell.length_c   1.000
_cell.angle_alpha   90.00
_cell.angle_beta   90.00
_cell.angle_gamma   90.00
#
_symmetry.space_group_name_H-M   'P 1'
#
loop_
_entity.id
_entity.type
_entity.pdbx_description
1 polymer ?
#
loop_
_entity_poly.entity_id
_entity_poly.type
_entity_poly.pdbx_seq_one_letter_code
_entity_poly.pdbx_strand_id
1 'polypeptide(L)'
;MEVFSFEKKIKHYSSYQKILLAGEGDFSFSVCLARAFGLAVNMVATSLDSRESLMLNYSKAMSNVKELEARGCKVLHEVDVHSMSQHPFLIRVRFDRIIYNFPHAGFFSSERNRLQIWFHRDLVRGFLKNACEMLTAIGEIHVTHKTTFPFSEWKIVELAKEVGLYLVDEEQFSLLDYPGYENKRGAGMCDKTFHVGMCSTFKFAKLLYSSTTSWSGCFGINGPHMQRLHQNFVMGYLNSSSEMHRASYPFSDWEMEKLTKEVGLFLVKEEEFSPWDCSCAASSFHPGTLTISLWSVDIVDMACSYLESLERKKPKHGHKNLRPP
;
A
#
# COMPACT_ATOMS: atom_id res chain seq x y z
N MET A 1 6.82 36.44 22.89
CA MET A 1 5.34 36.50 22.86
C MET A 1 4.90 35.27 22.07
N GLU A 2 4.57 34.17 22.75
CA GLU A 2 4.01 33.00 22.07
C GLU A 2 2.63 33.38 21.55
N VAL A 3 2.51 33.50 20.24
CA VAL A 3 1.21 33.72 19.61
C VAL A 3 0.45 32.41 19.76
N PHE A 4 -0.49 32.34 20.69
CA PHE A 4 -1.45 31.25 20.77
C PHE A 4 -2.23 31.21 19.45
N SER A 5 -1.79 30.36 18.53
CA SER A 5 -2.50 30.11 17.28
C SER A 5 -3.71 29.23 17.57
N PHE A 6 -4.91 29.76 17.37
CA PHE A 6 -6.14 28.98 17.40
C PHE A 6 -6.10 27.84 16.38
N GLU A 7 -6.76 26.73 16.72
CA GLU A 7 -6.92 25.57 15.84
C GLU A 7 -7.65 26.00 14.55
N LYS A 8 -7.06 25.69 13.40
CA LYS A 8 -7.71 25.86 12.11
C LYS A 8 -8.00 24.50 11.52
N LYS A 9 -9.19 24.35 10.93
CA LYS A 9 -9.67 23.09 10.39
C LYS A 9 -10.10 23.23 8.94
N ILE A 10 -9.92 22.15 8.19
CA ILE A 10 -10.53 21.92 6.89
C ILE A 10 -11.01 20.47 6.88
N LYS A 11 -12.33 20.28 6.79
CA LYS A 11 -12.96 18.96 6.94
C LYS A 11 -12.48 18.27 8.23
N HIS A 12 -11.97 17.05 8.13
CA HIS A 12 -11.45 16.25 9.25
C HIS A 12 -9.95 16.48 9.54
N TYR A 13 -9.32 17.49 8.92
CA TYR A 13 -7.92 17.84 9.17
C TYR A 13 -7.80 19.11 10.01
N SER A 14 -6.81 19.14 10.89
CA SER A 14 -6.55 20.23 11.84
C SER A 14 -5.08 20.65 11.80
N SER A 15 -4.84 21.94 12.02
CA SER A 15 -3.49 22.52 12.15
C SER A 15 -2.68 21.98 13.34
N TYR A 16 -3.34 21.33 14.32
CA TYR A 16 -2.68 20.70 15.47
C TYR A 16 -2.20 19.28 15.20
N GLN A 17 -2.65 18.65 14.11
CA GLN A 17 -2.22 17.31 13.73
C GLN A 17 -0.85 17.37 13.05
N LYS A 18 -0.01 16.36 13.32
CA LYS A 18 1.15 16.07 12.49
C LYS A 18 0.73 15.22 11.30
N ILE A 19 0.93 15.75 10.09
CA ILE A 19 0.36 15.19 8.85
C ILE A 19 1.47 14.76 7.89
N LEU A 20 1.38 13.53 7.38
CA LEU A 20 2.16 13.04 6.24
C LEU A 20 1.25 12.95 5.02
N LEU A 21 1.66 13.54 3.90
CA LEU A 21 1.00 13.40 2.60
C LEU A 21 1.87 12.54 1.69
N ALA A 22 1.36 11.36 1.36
CA ALA A 22 2.05 10.35 0.56
C ALA A 22 1.68 10.47 -0.92
N GLY A 23 2.68 10.34 -1.79
CA GLY A 23 2.46 10.23 -3.24
C GLY A 23 1.80 11.46 -3.87
N GLU A 24 2.16 12.66 -3.42
CA GLU A 24 1.72 13.90 -4.04
C GLU A 24 2.21 13.98 -5.49
N GLY A 25 1.31 14.29 -6.42
CA GLY A 25 1.65 14.63 -7.79
C GLY A 25 2.13 16.07 -7.89
N ASP A 26 1.24 17.00 -8.20
CA ASP A 26 1.59 18.43 -8.29
C ASP A 26 1.60 19.16 -6.94
N PHE A 27 1.44 18.46 -5.81
CA PHE A 27 1.38 19.02 -4.44
C PHE A 27 0.20 19.97 -4.15
N SER A 28 -0.79 20.07 -5.04
CA SER A 28 -1.90 21.02 -4.87
C SER A 28 -2.79 20.70 -3.65
N PHE A 29 -2.92 19.42 -3.28
CA PHE A 29 -3.66 19.02 -2.08
C PHE A 29 -2.96 19.48 -0.80
N SER A 30 -1.63 19.24 -0.71
CA SER A 30 -0.81 19.76 0.38
C SER A 30 -0.91 21.27 0.49
N VAL A 31 -0.85 22.01 -0.62
CA VAL A 31 -1.01 23.47 -0.63
C VAL A 31 -2.38 23.89 -0.12
N CYS A 32 -3.45 23.18 -0.49
CA CYS A 32 -4.80 23.44 0.00
C CYS A 32 -4.86 23.38 1.54
N LEU A 33 -4.34 22.31 2.14
CA LEU A 33 -4.29 22.18 3.60
C LEU A 33 -3.41 23.27 4.24
N ALA A 34 -2.22 23.51 3.68
CA ALA A 34 -1.29 24.52 4.16
C ALA A 34 -1.88 25.94 4.14
N ARG A 35 -2.69 26.28 3.13
CA ARG A 35 -3.42 27.54 3.04
C ARG A 35 -4.51 27.63 4.10
N ALA A 36 -5.29 26.57 4.30
CA ALA A 36 -6.32 26.52 5.33
C ALA A 36 -5.75 26.69 6.75
N PHE A 37 -4.59 26.08 7.02
CA PHE A 37 -3.89 26.22 8.31
C PHE A 37 -3.08 27.53 8.42
N GLY A 38 -2.74 28.16 7.30
CA GLY A 38 -1.87 29.33 7.21
C GLY A 38 -0.39 28.96 7.24
N LEU A 39 0.03 28.12 8.19
CA LEU A 39 1.38 27.53 8.28
C LEU A 39 1.30 26.00 8.14
N ALA A 40 2.41 25.39 7.70
CA ALA A 40 2.51 23.97 7.41
C ALA A 40 3.68 23.28 8.14
N VAL A 41 4.13 23.85 9.27
CA VAL A 41 5.27 23.34 10.06
C VAL A 41 5.09 21.91 10.58
N ASN A 42 3.84 21.45 10.72
CA ASN A 42 3.49 20.10 11.16
C ASN A 42 3.21 19.15 9.99
N MET A 43 3.46 19.58 8.75
CA MET A 43 3.20 18.80 7.55
C MET A 43 4.50 18.32 6.92
N VAL A 44 4.47 17.08 6.42
CA VAL A 44 5.48 16.53 5.51
C VAL A 44 4.77 16.08 4.25
N ALA A 45 5.14 16.65 3.10
CA ALA A 45 4.58 16.28 1.81
C ALA A 45 5.62 15.49 1.01
N THR A 46 5.21 14.38 0.40
CA THR A 46 6.14 13.46 -0.26
C THR A 46 5.68 13.09 -1.66
N SER A 47 6.62 12.95 -2.59
CA SER A 47 6.39 12.42 -3.94
C SER A 47 7.24 11.18 -4.19
N LEU A 48 6.77 10.30 -5.06
CA LEU A 48 7.61 9.23 -5.64
C LEU A 48 8.58 9.80 -6.69
N ASP A 49 8.12 10.77 -7.47
CA ASP A 49 8.94 11.45 -8.46
C ASP A 49 10.09 12.25 -7.80
N SER A 50 11.23 12.29 -8.49
CA SER A 50 12.32 13.23 -8.21
C SER A 50 11.88 14.67 -8.45
N ARG A 51 12.64 15.63 -7.90
CA ARG A 51 12.36 17.07 -8.10
C ARG A 51 12.41 17.45 -9.57
N GLU A 52 13.35 16.88 -10.32
CA GLU A 52 13.55 17.08 -11.75
C GLU A 52 12.35 16.51 -12.54
N SER A 53 11.93 15.29 -12.23
CA SER A 53 10.76 14.66 -12.85
C SER A 53 9.49 15.46 -12.61
N LEU A 54 9.27 15.95 -11.38
CA LEU A 54 8.11 16.79 -11.05
C LEU A 54 8.07 18.06 -11.90
N MET A 55 9.20 18.74 -12.06
CA MET A 55 9.32 19.96 -12.85
C MET A 55 8.98 19.74 -14.33
N LEU A 56 9.29 18.58 -14.87
CA LEU A 56 8.97 18.21 -16.26
C LEU A 56 7.52 17.73 -16.42
N ASN A 57 7.00 17.01 -15.43
CA ASN A 57 5.74 16.29 -15.53
C ASN A 57 4.50 17.10 -15.11
N TYR A 58 4.69 18.14 -14.28
CA TYR A 58 3.61 18.92 -13.69
C TYR A 58 3.92 20.42 -13.73
N SER A 59 3.18 21.18 -14.54
CA SER A 59 3.43 22.60 -14.74
C SER A 59 3.38 23.45 -13.46
N LYS A 60 2.57 23.03 -12.48
CA LYS A 60 2.37 23.74 -11.19
C LYS A 60 3.16 23.16 -10.02
N ALA A 61 3.83 22.02 -10.17
CA ALA A 61 4.48 21.36 -9.04
C ALA A 61 5.51 22.26 -8.36
N MET A 62 6.40 22.90 -9.13
CA MET A 62 7.45 23.72 -8.54
C MET A 62 6.94 24.99 -7.85
N SER A 63 5.85 25.59 -8.33
CA SER A 63 5.20 26.69 -7.60
C SER A 63 4.56 26.22 -6.30
N ASN A 64 3.92 25.05 -6.31
CA ASN A 64 3.28 24.48 -5.13
C ASN A 64 4.31 24.06 -4.08
N VAL A 65 5.41 23.43 -4.49
CA VAL A 65 6.55 23.08 -3.61
C VAL A 65 7.14 24.33 -2.96
N LYS A 66 7.40 25.39 -3.75
CA LYS A 66 7.92 26.66 -3.20
C LYS A 66 6.99 27.28 -2.17
N GLU A 67 5.68 27.27 -2.43
CA GLU A 67 4.70 27.78 -1.46
C GLU A 67 4.67 26.93 -0.19
N LEU A 68 4.75 25.60 -0.31
CA LEU A 68 4.81 24.69 0.83
C LEU A 68 6.04 24.95 1.69
N GLU A 69 7.22 25.02 1.08
CA GLU A 69 8.49 25.33 1.74
C GLU A 69 8.42 26.69 2.44
N ALA A 70 7.86 27.72 1.78
CA ALA A 70 7.67 29.05 2.36
C ALA A 70 6.70 29.08 3.56
N ARG A 71 5.76 28.15 3.62
CA ARG A 71 4.84 27.95 4.76
C ARG A 71 5.43 27.05 5.86
N GLY A 72 6.66 26.56 5.68
CA GLY A 72 7.36 25.70 6.64
C GLY A 72 7.08 24.21 6.49
N CYS A 73 6.41 23.77 5.42
CA CYS A 73 6.22 22.35 5.13
C CYS A 73 7.55 21.71 4.75
N LYS A 74 7.80 20.49 5.25
CA LYS A 74 8.92 19.69 4.77
C LYS A 74 8.50 18.93 3.51
N VAL A 75 9.15 19.20 2.39
CA VAL A 75 8.91 18.46 1.14
C VAL A 75 10.02 17.44 0.93
N LEU A 76 9.66 16.18 0.67
CA LEU A 76 10.57 15.09 0.35
C LEU A 76 10.23 14.49 -1.01
N HIS A 77 11.24 14.09 -1.76
CA HIS A 77 11.09 13.45 -3.07
C HIS A 77 11.62 12.03 -3.01
N GLU A 78 11.28 11.22 -4.01
CA GLU A 78 11.73 9.82 -4.13
C GLU A 78 11.37 8.95 -2.91
N VAL A 79 10.19 9.22 -2.33
CA VAL A 79 9.66 8.45 -1.21
C VAL A 79 8.71 7.37 -1.74
N ASP A 80 9.14 6.11 -1.70
CA ASP A 80 8.30 4.97 -2.01
C ASP A 80 7.44 4.58 -0.79
N VAL A 81 6.14 4.48 -0.99
CA VAL A 81 5.18 4.08 0.05
C VAL A 81 5.39 2.66 0.57
N HIS A 82 6.10 1.79 -0.16
CA HIS A 82 6.48 0.45 0.31
C HIS A 82 7.65 0.44 1.29
N SER A 83 8.40 1.54 1.39
CA SER A 83 9.58 1.65 2.26
C SER A 83 9.61 2.93 3.10
N MET A 84 8.57 3.77 3.05
CA MET A 84 8.55 5.07 3.71
C MET A 84 8.71 4.99 5.24
N SER A 85 8.36 3.87 5.88
CA SER A 85 8.59 3.68 7.32
C SER A 85 10.08 3.57 7.68
N GLN A 86 10.93 3.24 6.70
CA GLN A 86 12.37 3.11 6.85
C GLN A 86 13.13 4.34 6.36
N HIS A 87 12.44 5.28 5.70
CA HIS A 87 13.08 6.47 5.13
C HIS A 87 13.80 7.28 6.22
N PRO A 88 15.06 7.71 6.02
CA PRO A 88 15.89 8.31 7.08
C PRO A 88 15.25 9.51 7.79
N PHE A 89 14.48 10.31 7.05
CA PHE A 89 13.78 11.47 7.59
C PHE A 89 12.42 11.16 8.25
N LEU A 90 11.88 9.95 8.08
CA LEU A 90 10.54 9.56 8.51
C LEU A 90 10.54 8.45 9.58
N ILE A 91 11.56 7.60 9.63
CA ILE A 91 11.63 6.39 10.48
C ILE A 91 11.37 6.63 11.97
N ARG A 92 11.80 7.79 12.49
CA ARG A 92 11.62 8.19 13.90
C ARG A 92 10.43 9.12 14.13
N VAL A 93 9.65 9.41 13.10
CA VAL A 93 8.50 10.30 13.19
C VAL A 93 7.22 9.46 13.29
N ARG A 94 6.27 9.94 14.09
CA ARG A 94 4.91 9.41 14.12
C ARG A 94 3.93 10.51 13.74
N PHE A 95 2.86 10.13 13.07
CA PHE A 95 1.89 11.04 12.48
C PHE A 95 0.49 10.78 13.03
N ASP A 96 -0.26 11.86 13.22
CA ASP A 96 -1.67 11.80 13.59
C ASP A 96 -2.53 11.53 12.35
N ARG A 97 -2.08 11.99 11.18
CA ARG A 97 -2.74 11.73 9.90
C ARG A 97 -1.71 11.34 8.84
N ILE A 98 -1.94 10.22 8.16
CA ILE A 98 -1.17 9.82 6.96
C ILE A 98 -2.16 9.72 5.81
N ILE A 99 -2.01 10.57 4.80
CA ILE A 99 -2.99 10.77 3.74
C ILE A 99 -2.41 10.25 2.43
N TYR A 100 -3.19 9.44 1.70
CA TYR A 100 -2.86 9.04 0.33
C TYR A 100 -4.09 9.15 -0.57
N ASN A 101 -4.07 10.13 -1.48
CA ASN A 101 -5.21 10.44 -2.34
C ASN A 101 -5.08 9.73 -3.69
N PHE A 102 -6.10 8.95 -4.04
CA PHE A 102 -6.22 8.23 -5.30
C PHE A 102 -4.95 7.44 -5.68
N PRO A 103 -4.49 6.51 -4.80
CA PRO A 103 -3.34 5.66 -5.08
C PRO A 103 -3.45 4.97 -6.44
N HIS A 104 -2.36 4.86 -7.18
CA HIS A 104 -2.35 4.24 -8.51
C HIS A 104 -0.97 3.66 -8.85
N ALA A 105 -0.91 2.40 -9.27
CA ALA A 105 0.33 1.67 -9.52
C ALA A 105 0.90 1.93 -10.94
N GLY A 106 0.57 3.06 -11.56
CA GLY A 106 0.78 3.25 -13.00
C GLY A 106 -0.17 2.40 -13.87
N PHE A 107 -0.01 2.48 -15.19
CA PHE A 107 -0.96 1.92 -16.16
C PHE A 107 -0.26 0.88 -17.05
N PHE A 108 -0.41 -0.40 -16.72
CA PHE A 108 0.15 -1.52 -17.51
C PHE A 108 -0.91 -2.13 -18.44
N SER A 109 -2.18 -2.10 -18.03
CA SER A 109 -3.32 -2.55 -18.82
C SER A 109 -4.61 -1.84 -18.38
N SER A 110 -5.77 -2.26 -18.91
CA SER A 110 -7.06 -1.67 -18.54
C SER A 110 -7.31 -1.75 -17.04
N GLU A 111 -7.91 -0.70 -16.45
CA GLU A 111 -8.38 -0.67 -15.05
C GLU A 111 -9.30 -1.84 -14.66
N ARG A 112 -9.95 -2.49 -15.64
CA ARG A 112 -10.82 -3.66 -15.41
C ARG A 112 -10.04 -4.98 -15.40
N ASN A 113 -8.78 -4.97 -15.82
CA ASN A 113 -7.96 -6.18 -15.91
C ASN A 113 -7.58 -6.65 -14.49
N ARG A 114 -7.74 -7.95 -14.24
CA ARG A 114 -7.45 -8.54 -12.91
C ARG A 114 -6.00 -8.32 -12.46
N LEU A 115 -5.03 -8.37 -13.38
CA LEU A 115 -3.62 -8.14 -13.07
C LEU A 115 -3.37 -6.66 -12.73
N GLN A 116 -4.00 -5.73 -13.45
CA GLN A 116 -3.94 -4.31 -13.12
C GLN A 116 -4.53 -4.05 -11.72
N ILE A 117 -5.70 -4.61 -11.43
CA ILE A 117 -6.32 -4.54 -10.10
C ILE A 117 -5.40 -5.13 -9.03
N TRP A 118 -4.69 -6.23 -9.33
CA TRP A 118 -3.73 -6.81 -8.40
C TRP A 118 -2.58 -5.85 -8.06
N PHE A 119 -1.94 -5.22 -9.05
CA PHE A 119 -0.87 -4.22 -8.80
C PHE A 119 -1.37 -3.04 -7.94
N HIS A 120 -2.61 -2.61 -8.18
CA HIS A 120 -3.22 -1.57 -7.38
C HIS A 120 -3.46 -1.98 -5.93
N ARG A 121 -3.93 -3.21 -5.71
CA ARG A 121 -4.10 -3.77 -4.38
C ARG A 121 -2.77 -3.90 -3.65
N ASP A 122 -1.74 -4.34 -4.35
CA ASP A 122 -0.39 -4.47 -3.78
C ASP A 122 0.17 -3.11 -3.33
N LEU A 123 0.07 -2.08 -4.18
CA LEU A 123 0.42 -0.71 -3.83
C LEU A 123 -0.28 -0.22 -2.56
N VAL A 124 -1.60 -0.40 -2.49
CA VAL A 124 -2.40 0.06 -1.34
C VAL A 124 -2.04 -0.75 -0.09
N ARG A 125 -1.86 -2.06 -0.19
CA ARG A 125 -1.44 -2.93 0.92
C ARG A 125 -0.06 -2.52 1.45
N GLY A 126 0.90 -2.30 0.57
CA GLY A 126 2.25 -1.86 0.92
C GLY A 126 2.26 -0.51 1.63
N PHE A 127 1.50 0.45 1.11
CA PHE A 127 1.28 1.74 1.77
C PHE A 127 0.66 1.57 3.17
N LEU A 128 -0.46 0.83 3.29
CA LEU A 128 -1.16 0.67 4.55
C LEU A 128 -0.27 0.02 5.62
N LYS A 129 0.53 -0.98 5.24
CA LYS A 129 1.51 -1.64 6.11
C LYS A 129 2.54 -0.63 6.66
N ASN A 130 3.18 0.13 5.78
CA ASN A 130 4.18 1.14 6.18
C ASN A 130 3.56 2.27 7.00
N ALA A 131 2.40 2.77 6.57
CA ALA A 131 1.70 3.84 7.26
C ALA A 131 1.30 3.42 8.67
N CYS A 132 0.87 2.17 8.86
CA CYS A 132 0.52 1.63 10.17
C CYS A 132 1.69 1.76 11.15
N GLU A 133 2.92 1.42 10.75
CA GLU A 133 4.11 1.54 11.61
C GLU A 133 4.41 2.99 12.03
N MET A 134 3.95 3.95 11.25
CA MET A 134 4.22 5.38 11.40
C MET A 134 3.11 6.16 12.12
N LEU A 135 2.00 5.52 12.51
CA LEU A 135 0.92 6.18 13.26
C LEU A 135 1.27 6.44 14.73
N THR A 136 0.79 7.58 15.25
CA THR A 136 0.62 7.79 16.70
C THR A 136 -0.43 6.83 17.27
N ALA A 137 -0.59 6.79 18.60
CA ALA A 137 -1.54 5.88 19.25
C ALA A 137 -3.01 6.12 18.84
N ILE A 138 -3.35 7.38 18.53
CA ILE A 138 -4.69 7.82 18.07
C ILE A 138 -4.66 8.30 16.61
N GLY A 139 -3.62 7.92 15.87
CA GLY A 139 -3.43 8.34 14.49
C GLY A 139 -4.35 7.60 13.53
N GLU A 140 -4.65 8.25 12.40
CA GLU A 140 -5.50 7.70 11.35
C GLU A 140 -4.77 7.72 9.98
N ILE A 141 -5.00 6.69 9.18
CA ILE A 141 -4.61 6.63 7.77
C ILE A 141 -5.83 6.96 6.93
N HIS A 142 -5.69 7.92 6.02
CA HIS A 142 -6.77 8.41 5.18
C HIS A 142 -6.45 8.05 3.73
N VAL A 143 -7.27 7.19 3.14
CA VAL A 143 -7.15 6.82 1.72
C VAL A 143 -8.37 7.34 0.99
N THR A 144 -8.16 8.30 0.08
CA THR A 144 -9.24 8.74 -0.82
C THR A 144 -9.27 7.85 -2.04
N HIS A 145 -10.40 7.19 -2.30
CA HIS A 145 -10.51 6.22 -3.39
C HIS A 145 -11.89 6.20 -4.02
N LYS A 146 -11.93 5.80 -5.30
CA LYS A 146 -13.18 5.63 -6.06
C LYS A 146 -13.95 4.42 -5.54
N THR A 147 -15.27 4.55 -5.48
CA THR A 147 -16.15 3.54 -4.86
C THR A 147 -16.96 2.73 -5.86
N THR A 148 -16.83 3.01 -7.16
CA THR A 148 -17.52 2.29 -8.23
C THR A 148 -16.59 1.38 -9.01
N PHE A 149 -17.17 0.37 -9.67
CA PHE A 149 -16.43 -0.55 -10.54
C PHE A 149 -15.65 0.20 -11.64
N PRO A 150 -14.40 -0.19 -11.97
CA PRO A 150 -13.65 -1.33 -11.43
C PRO A 150 -12.91 -1.06 -10.12
N PHE A 151 -12.87 0.18 -9.65
CA PHE A 151 -12.11 0.59 -8.47
C PHE A 151 -12.63 -0.06 -7.18
N SER A 152 -13.93 -0.34 -7.10
CA SER A 152 -14.52 -1.11 -5.99
C SER A 152 -13.91 -2.51 -5.79
N GLU A 153 -13.26 -3.09 -6.82
CA GLU A 153 -12.62 -4.41 -6.74
C GLU A 153 -11.25 -4.37 -6.06
N TRP A 154 -10.75 -3.19 -5.74
CA TRP A 154 -9.52 -3.05 -4.96
C TRP A 154 -9.73 -3.45 -3.49
N LYS A 155 -11.00 -3.50 -3.02
CA LYS A 155 -11.41 -3.90 -1.67
C LYS A 155 -10.50 -3.34 -0.57
N ILE A 156 -10.25 -2.04 -0.60
CA ILE A 156 -9.26 -1.38 0.28
C ILE A 156 -9.52 -1.58 1.78
N VAL A 157 -10.79 -1.78 2.18
CA VAL A 157 -11.15 -2.09 3.57
C VAL A 157 -10.69 -3.49 3.97
N GLU A 158 -10.71 -4.46 3.06
CA GLU A 158 -10.16 -5.81 3.31
C GLU A 158 -8.64 -5.76 3.42
N LEU A 159 -7.97 -5.03 2.51
CA LEU A 159 -6.52 -4.81 2.57
C LEU A 159 -6.06 -4.16 3.88
N ALA A 160 -6.83 -3.19 4.40
CA ALA A 160 -6.55 -2.58 5.70
C ALA A 160 -6.63 -3.60 6.85
N LYS A 161 -7.64 -4.47 6.84
CA LYS A 161 -7.79 -5.54 7.84
C LYS A 161 -6.62 -6.53 7.81
N GLU A 162 -6.13 -6.89 6.62
CA GLU A 162 -4.98 -7.79 6.45
C GLU A 162 -3.73 -7.27 7.17
N VAL A 163 -3.57 -5.95 7.32
CA VAL A 163 -2.41 -5.32 7.97
C VAL A 163 -2.70 -4.79 9.39
N GLY A 164 -3.78 -5.26 10.02
CA GLY A 164 -4.12 -4.94 11.41
C GLY A 164 -4.77 -3.58 11.63
N LEU A 165 -5.31 -2.97 10.58
CA LEU A 165 -6.09 -1.73 10.65
C LEU A 165 -7.59 -2.04 10.58
N TYR A 166 -8.41 -1.16 11.13
CA TYR A 166 -9.86 -1.21 10.97
C TYR A 166 -10.41 0.11 10.43
N LEU A 167 -11.53 0.03 9.72
CA LEU A 167 -12.24 1.20 9.21
C LEU A 167 -12.95 1.91 10.38
N VAL A 168 -12.56 3.15 10.64
CA VAL A 168 -13.17 4.03 11.63
C VAL A 168 -14.38 4.74 11.03
N ASP A 169 -14.22 5.23 9.80
CA ASP A 169 -15.22 6.07 9.13
C ASP A 169 -14.99 6.06 7.62
N GLU A 170 -16.05 6.30 6.86
CA GLU A 170 -16.03 6.51 5.42
C GLU A 170 -16.83 7.77 5.10
N GLU A 171 -16.14 8.80 4.61
CA GLU A 171 -16.76 10.09 4.29
C GLU A 171 -16.73 10.32 2.77
N GLN A 172 -17.85 10.74 2.18
CA GLN A 172 -17.90 11.07 0.76
C GLN A 172 -16.90 12.18 0.44
N PHE A 173 -16.09 11.98 -0.60
CA PHE A 173 -15.11 12.96 -1.04
C PHE A 173 -15.69 13.90 -2.10
N SER A 174 -15.47 15.20 -1.93
CA SER A 174 -15.80 16.23 -2.91
C SER A 174 -14.59 17.12 -3.17
N LEU A 175 -14.29 17.38 -4.44
CA LEU A 175 -13.25 18.35 -4.82
C LEU A 175 -13.56 19.77 -4.30
N LEU A 176 -14.85 20.11 -4.15
CA LEU A 176 -15.27 21.43 -3.65
C LEU A 176 -14.88 21.66 -2.20
N ASP A 177 -14.67 20.60 -1.43
CA ASP A 177 -14.24 20.68 -0.03
C ASP A 177 -12.76 21.10 0.10
N TYR A 178 -11.99 21.04 -0.99
CA TYR A 178 -10.55 21.32 -1.03
C TYR A 178 -10.22 22.37 -2.10
N PRO A 179 -10.46 23.67 -1.84
CA PRO A 179 -10.22 24.73 -2.81
C PRO A 179 -8.77 24.77 -3.32
N GLY A 180 -8.61 24.74 -4.64
CA GLY A 180 -7.32 24.77 -5.31
C GLY A 180 -6.63 23.40 -5.44
N TYR A 181 -7.20 22.33 -4.92
CA TYR A 181 -6.73 20.97 -5.21
C TYR A 181 -7.07 20.58 -6.65
N GLU A 182 -6.08 20.08 -7.39
CA GLU A 182 -6.24 19.47 -8.70
C GLU A 182 -5.79 18.01 -8.65
N ASN A 183 -6.70 17.07 -8.89
CA ASN A 183 -6.34 15.66 -8.93
C ASN A 183 -5.57 15.34 -10.22
N LYS A 184 -4.27 15.05 -10.11
CA LYS A 184 -3.39 14.78 -11.26
C LYS A 184 -3.14 13.29 -11.47
N ARG A 185 -2.79 12.91 -12.69
CA ARG A 185 -2.39 11.53 -13.02
C ARG A 185 -0.96 11.27 -12.54
N GLY A 186 -0.68 10.05 -12.09
CA GLY A 186 0.65 9.64 -11.64
C GLY A 186 1.56 9.06 -12.73
N ALA A 187 1.06 8.88 -13.96
CA ALA A 187 1.86 8.34 -15.07
C ALA A 187 1.32 8.81 -16.43
N GLY A 188 2.20 8.86 -17.44
CA GLY A 188 1.86 9.25 -18.81
C GLY A 188 1.57 10.75 -18.93
N MET A 189 0.30 11.11 -19.16
CA MET A 189 -0.11 12.53 -19.21
C MET A 189 -0.29 13.10 -17.80
N CYS A 190 0.79 13.13 -17.02
CA CYS A 190 0.76 13.39 -15.58
C CYS A 190 0.03 14.70 -15.19
N ASP A 191 0.30 15.81 -15.88
CA ASP A 191 -0.33 17.10 -15.56
C ASP A 191 -1.84 17.20 -15.89
N LYS A 192 -2.41 16.19 -16.56
CA LYS A 192 -3.85 16.15 -16.80
C LYS A 192 -4.59 15.59 -15.60
N THR A 193 -5.79 16.10 -15.40
CA THR A 193 -6.70 15.54 -14.42
C THR A 193 -7.32 14.23 -14.90
N PHE A 194 -7.90 13.48 -13.96
CA PHE A 194 -8.72 12.31 -14.24
C PHE A 194 -10.15 12.50 -13.72
N HIS A 195 -11.12 11.80 -14.30
CA HIS A 195 -12.48 11.85 -13.79
C HIS A 195 -12.55 11.14 -12.43
N VAL A 196 -12.93 11.88 -11.40
CA VAL A 196 -12.99 11.39 -10.01
C VAL A 196 -14.19 10.45 -9.80
N GLY A 197 -15.38 10.83 -10.28
CA GLY A 197 -16.60 10.04 -10.10
C GLY A 197 -17.01 9.89 -8.62
N MET A 198 -17.76 8.84 -8.30
CA MET A 198 -18.11 8.52 -6.91
C MET A 198 -16.87 8.05 -6.16
N CYS A 199 -16.56 8.71 -5.04
CA CYS A 199 -15.39 8.40 -4.23
C CYS A 199 -15.60 8.81 -2.77
N SER A 200 -14.84 8.18 -1.89
CA SER A 200 -14.87 8.41 -0.44
C SER A 200 -13.45 8.50 0.10
N THR A 201 -13.29 9.19 1.22
CA THR A 201 -12.10 9.10 2.08
C THR A 201 -12.37 8.06 3.15
N PHE A 202 -11.61 6.97 3.11
CA PHE A 202 -11.64 5.91 4.10
C PHE A 202 -10.63 6.22 5.20
N LYS A 203 -11.08 6.21 6.45
CA LYS A 203 -10.27 6.54 7.63
C LYS A 203 -10.01 5.26 8.42
N PHE A 204 -8.75 4.89 8.57
CA PHE A 204 -8.34 3.66 9.23
C PHE A 204 -7.50 3.93 10.48
N ALA A 205 -7.68 3.15 11.53
CA ALA A 205 -6.87 3.25 12.75
C ALA A 205 -6.34 1.87 13.19
N LYS A 206 -5.33 1.88 14.07
CA LYS A 206 -4.82 0.67 14.73
C LYS A 206 -5.86 0.15 15.71
N LEU A 207 -6.08 -1.16 15.70
CA LEU A 207 -6.84 -1.80 16.77
C LEU A 207 -6.08 -1.64 18.08
N LEU A 208 -6.58 -0.80 18.99
CA LEU A 208 -6.01 -0.66 20.33
C LEU A 208 -6.38 -1.91 21.13
N TYR A 209 -5.47 -2.88 21.18
CA TYR A 209 -5.53 -3.87 22.24
C TYR A 209 -5.18 -3.17 23.55
N SER A 210 -6.19 -2.98 24.39
CA SER A 210 -5.98 -2.78 25.82
C SER A 210 -5.14 -3.96 26.31
N SER A 211 -3.84 -3.74 26.48
CA SER A 211 -3.07 -4.57 27.40
C SER A 211 -3.67 -4.25 28.76
N THR A 212 -4.57 -5.11 29.22
CA THR A 212 -4.95 -5.15 30.62
C THR A 212 -3.67 -5.45 31.36
N THR A 213 -3.05 -4.43 31.94
CA THR A 213 -1.95 -4.56 32.89
C THR A 213 -2.45 -5.52 33.96
N SER A 214 -1.97 -6.76 33.95
CA SER A 214 -2.29 -7.75 34.96
C SER A 214 -1.70 -7.26 36.27
N TRP A 215 -2.51 -6.57 37.07
CA TRP A 215 -2.16 -6.23 38.43
C TRP A 215 -2.10 -7.54 39.22
N SER A 216 -0.90 -7.91 39.63
CA SER A 216 -0.62 -8.98 40.58
C SER A 216 -1.30 -8.67 41.92
N GLY A 217 -2.27 -9.50 42.32
CA GLY A 217 -2.90 -9.48 43.63
C GLY A 217 -3.73 -10.73 43.87
N CYS A 218 -3.26 -11.62 44.73
CA CYS A 218 -3.92 -12.86 45.13
C CYS A 218 -5.30 -12.61 45.77
N PHE A 219 -6.32 -13.41 45.42
CA PHE A 219 -7.14 -14.23 46.34
C PHE A 219 -8.10 -15.09 45.49
N GLY A 220 -8.21 -16.38 45.82
CA GLY A 220 -8.88 -17.39 45.00
C GLY A 220 -10.40 -17.42 45.09
N ILE A 221 -11.03 -18.08 44.11
CA ILE A 221 -11.91 -19.26 44.19
C ILE A 221 -12.66 -19.40 42.85
N ASN A 222 -12.44 -20.55 42.20
CA ASN A 222 -13.25 -21.31 41.22
C ASN A 222 -14.06 -20.61 40.11
N GLY A 223 -13.68 -20.93 38.86
CA GLY A 223 -14.58 -20.93 37.69
C GLY A 223 -13.86 -21.18 36.35
N PRO A 224 -13.96 -22.38 35.74
CA PRO A 224 -13.26 -22.69 34.49
C PRO A 224 -14.17 -22.39 33.28
N HIS A 225 -14.18 -21.15 32.77
CA HIS A 225 -14.79 -20.91 31.46
C HIS A 225 -14.30 -19.65 30.73
N MET A 226 -12.98 -19.51 30.52
CA MET A 226 -12.49 -18.52 29.54
C MET A 226 -11.13 -18.89 28.94
N GLN A 227 -10.95 -20.15 28.53
CA GLN A 227 -9.75 -20.58 27.79
C GLN A 227 -10.03 -21.16 26.39
N ARG A 228 -11.29 -21.31 25.97
CA ARG A 228 -11.61 -21.92 24.65
C ARG A 228 -11.73 -20.95 23.47
N LEU A 229 -11.91 -19.64 23.70
CA LEU A 229 -12.03 -18.68 22.59
C LEU A 229 -10.67 -18.13 22.12
N HIS A 230 -9.67 -18.08 23.00
CA HIS A 230 -8.34 -17.56 22.67
C HIS A 230 -7.49 -18.54 21.84
N GLN A 231 -7.62 -19.86 22.05
CA GLN A 231 -6.97 -20.82 21.16
C GLN A 231 -7.65 -20.86 19.79
N ASN A 232 -8.97 -20.71 19.68
CA ASN A 232 -9.65 -20.82 18.39
C ASN A 232 -9.41 -19.64 17.44
N PHE A 233 -9.07 -18.44 17.93
CA PHE A 233 -8.78 -17.29 17.06
C PHE A 233 -7.33 -17.29 16.56
N VAL A 234 -6.37 -17.62 17.43
CA VAL A 234 -4.94 -17.74 17.06
C VAL A 234 -4.69 -19.03 16.27
N MET A 235 -5.34 -20.15 16.63
CA MET A 235 -5.31 -21.37 15.82
C MET A 235 -6.17 -21.26 14.57
N GLY A 236 -7.19 -20.39 14.52
CA GLY A 236 -7.93 -20.11 13.29
C GLY A 236 -7.06 -19.44 12.23
N TYR A 237 -6.20 -18.50 12.64
CA TYR A 237 -5.23 -17.82 11.77
C TYR A 237 -4.03 -18.71 11.38
N LEU A 238 -3.56 -19.56 12.29
CA LEU A 238 -2.52 -20.55 11.97
C LEU A 238 -3.08 -21.71 11.13
N ASN A 239 -4.34 -22.11 11.34
CA ASN A 239 -4.97 -23.17 10.55
C ASN A 239 -5.44 -22.69 9.17
N SER A 240 -5.84 -21.43 9.00
CA SER A 240 -6.12 -20.87 7.66
C SER A 240 -4.84 -20.65 6.83
N SER A 241 -3.67 -20.61 7.49
CA SER A 241 -2.35 -20.65 6.84
C SER A 241 -1.84 -22.08 6.63
N SER A 242 -2.54 -23.09 7.17
CA SER A 242 -2.18 -24.51 7.08
C SER A 242 -2.95 -25.29 6.01
N GLU A 243 -4.00 -24.69 5.41
CA GLU A 243 -4.57 -25.19 4.15
C GLU A 243 -3.76 -24.67 2.95
N MET A 244 -2.44 -24.81 3.01
CA MET A 244 -1.62 -24.83 1.81
C MET A 244 -1.88 -26.17 1.14
N HIS A 245 -2.96 -26.25 0.35
CA HIS A 245 -3.23 -27.40 -0.49
C HIS A 245 -1.95 -27.71 -1.28
N ARG A 246 -1.42 -28.91 -1.08
CA ARG A 246 -0.30 -29.48 -1.85
C ARG A 246 -0.78 -29.71 -3.28
N ALA A 247 -0.94 -28.63 -4.04
CA ALA A 247 -1.23 -28.64 -5.45
C ALA A 247 0.09 -28.44 -6.18
N SER A 248 0.69 -29.55 -6.62
CA SER A 248 1.84 -29.53 -7.51
C SER A 248 1.38 -29.02 -8.87
N TYR A 249 1.57 -27.73 -9.15
CA TYR A 249 1.37 -27.17 -10.49
C TYR A 249 2.71 -27.18 -11.24
N PRO A 250 2.83 -27.94 -12.34
CA PRO A 250 4.06 -28.00 -13.10
C PRO A 250 4.11 -26.83 -14.10
N PHE A 251 4.58 -25.66 -13.65
CA PHE A 251 5.06 -24.65 -14.60
C PHE A 251 6.38 -25.13 -15.20
N SER A 252 6.54 -24.96 -16.50
CA SER A 252 7.79 -25.24 -17.21
C SER A 252 8.88 -24.23 -16.84
N ASP A 253 10.15 -24.61 -16.97
CA ASP A 253 11.29 -23.73 -16.71
C ASP A 253 11.21 -22.40 -17.50
N TRP A 254 10.63 -22.44 -18.70
CA TRP A 254 10.39 -21.27 -19.53
C TRP A 254 9.35 -20.31 -18.93
N GLU A 255 8.25 -20.84 -18.37
CA GLU A 255 7.22 -20.03 -17.71
C GLU A 255 7.77 -19.36 -16.46
N MET A 256 8.61 -20.09 -15.71
CA MET A 256 9.28 -19.61 -14.51
C MET A 256 10.29 -18.50 -14.81
N GLU A 257 11.15 -18.67 -15.82
CA GLU A 257 12.11 -17.64 -16.23
C GLU A 257 11.39 -16.34 -16.66
N LYS A 258 10.22 -16.47 -17.26
CA LYS A 258 9.41 -15.33 -17.72
C LYS A 258 8.70 -14.61 -16.57
N LEU A 259 8.11 -15.34 -15.62
CA LEU A 259 7.53 -14.77 -14.41
C LEU A 259 8.57 -13.98 -13.59
N THR A 260 9.79 -14.52 -13.48
CA THR A 260 10.88 -13.83 -12.77
C THR A 260 11.38 -12.59 -13.51
N LYS A 261 11.53 -12.64 -14.85
CA LYS A 261 12.04 -11.50 -15.63
C LYS A 261 11.02 -10.40 -15.88
N GLU A 262 9.74 -10.73 -16.08
CA GLU A 262 8.72 -9.76 -16.50
C GLU A 262 7.79 -9.32 -15.37
N VAL A 263 7.59 -10.16 -14.35
CA VAL A 263 6.68 -9.89 -13.21
C VAL A 263 7.46 -9.59 -11.92
N GLY A 264 8.79 -9.79 -11.92
CA GLY A 264 9.64 -9.50 -10.76
C GLY A 264 9.43 -10.46 -9.57
N LEU A 265 8.88 -11.65 -9.83
CA LEU A 265 8.72 -12.69 -8.82
C LEU A 265 10.07 -13.36 -8.54
N PHE A 266 10.70 -12.99 -7.44
CA PHE A 266 11.94 -13.60 -6.94
C PHE A 266 11.62 -14.77 -6.00
N LEU A 267 12.26 -15.92 -6.23
CA LEU A 267 12.22 -17.05 -5.31
C LEU A 267 13.18 -16.79 -4.14
N VAL A 268 12.65 -16.80 -2.91
CA VAL A 268 13.48 -16.94 -1.70
C VAL A 268 13.70 -18.43 -1.47
N LYS A 269 14.95 -18.87 -1.44
CA LYS A 269 15.31 -20.24 -1.09
C LYS A 269 15.20 -20.37 0.43
N GLU A 270 14.35 -21.28 0.90
CA GLU A 270 14.43 -21.74 2.29
C GLU A 270 15.71 -22.58 2.39
N GLU A 271 16.78 -22.01 2.95
CA GLU A 271 17.85 -22.85 3.50
C GLU A 271 17.35 -23.35 4.86
N GLU A 272 17.37 -24.67 5.06
CA GLU A 272 17.00 -25.33 6.31
C GLU A 272 17.83 -24.75 7.46
N PHE A 273 17.26 -23.81 8.22
CA PHE A 273 17.80 -23.41 9.51
C PHE A 273 17.53 -24.53 10.52
N SER A 274 18.52 -25.41 10.70
CA SER A 274 18.67 -26.20 11.94
C SER A 274 18.89 -25.23 13.12
N PRO A 275 18.17 -25.35 14.26
CA PRO A 275 18.36 -24.44 15.39
C PRO A 275 19.69 -24.58 16.14
N TRP A 276 20.61 -25.43 15.68
CA TRP A 276 21.90 -25.66 16.32
C TRP A 276 22.95 -25.88 15.24
N ASP A 277 23.68 -24.83 14.85
CA ASP A 277 25.12 -24.87 14.57
C ASP A 277 25.63 -23.50 14.13
N CYS A 278 26.42 -22.88 15.00
CA CYS A 278 27.26 -21.74 14.66
C CYS A 278 28.55 -22.27 14.01
N SER A 279 28.73 -22.12 12.70
CA SER A 279 29.99 -21.80 12.00
C SER A 279 30.01 -22.25 10.53
N CYS A 280 30.77 -21.49 9.72
CA CYS A 280 31.35 -21.83 8.40
C CYS A 280 30.70 -21.22 7.13
N ALA A 281 31.26 -20.06 6.76
CA ALA A 281 31.92 -19.73 5.48
C ALA A 281 31.27 -20.10 4.13
N ALA A 282 31.29 -19.08 3.27
CA ALA A 282 31.01 -19.09 1.83
C ALA A 282 31.72 -20.17 1.02
N SER A 283 30.97 -20.90 0.18
CA SER A 283 31.39 -21.30 -1.17
C SER A 283 30.29 -22.05 -1.95
N SER A 284 30.22 -21.77 -3.26
CA SER A 284 29.66 -22.56 -4.37
C SER A 284 28.15 -22.81 -4.48
N PHE A 285 27.50 -22.07 -5.39
CA PHE A 285 26.17 -22.35 -5.93
C PHE A 285 26.27 -23.21 -7.21
N HIS A 286 25.59 -24.35 -7.26
CA HIS A 286 25.26 -25.08 -8.49
C HIS A 286 23.74 -25.17 -8.69
N PRO A 287 23.23 -25.14 -9.93
CA PRO A 287 21.79 -25.07 -10.21
C PRO A 287 21.18 -26.47 -10.34
N GLY A 288 20.18 -26.76 -9.51
CA GLY A 288 19.39 -27.99 -9.57
C GLY A 288 18.10 -27.85 -8.75
N THR A 289 16.98 -27.87 -9.46
CA THR A 289 15.61 -28.22 -9.03
C THR A 289 15.08 -27.58 -7.74
N LEU A 290 14.38 -26.45 -7.86
CA LEU A 290 13.59 -25.83 -6.78
C LEU A 290 12.11 -26.24 -6.86
N THR A 291 11.57 -26.79 -5.77
CA THR A 291 10.14 -27.07 -5.60
C THR A 291 9.37 -25.81 -5.16
N ILE A 292 8.26 -25.53 -5.84
CA ILE A 292 7.35 -24.38 -5.65
C ILE A 292 6.44 -24.66 -4.44
N SER A 293 6.93 -24.48 -3.21
CA SER A 293 6.14 -24.79 -2.01
C SER A 293 5.86 -23.61 -1.08
N LEU A 294 5.99 -22.35 -1.51
CA LEU A 294 5.76 -21.20 -0.62
C LEU A 294 5.05 -20.00 -1.27
N TRP A 295 4.24 -20.22 -2.31
CA TRP A 295 3.47 -19.12 -2.93
C TRP A 295 2.09 -19.08 -2.29
N SER A 296 1.63 -17.91 -1.82
CA SER A 296 0.24 -17.76 -1.40
C SER A 296 -0.68 -18.03 -2.59
N VAL A 297 -1.90 -18.53 -2.31
CA VAL A 297 -2.89 -18.87 -3.35
C VAL A 297 -3.10 -17.70 -4.32
N ASP A 298 -3.09 -16.45 -3.81
CA ASP A 298 -3.21 -15.24 -4.62
C ASP A 298 -2.06 -15.05 -5.62
N ILE A 299 -0.83 -15.42 -5.25
CA ILE A 299 0.35 -15.31 -6.12
C ILE A 299 0.30 -16.41 -7.20
N VAL A 300 -0.14 -17.61 -6.84
CA VAL A 300 -0.34 -18.71 -7.81
C VAL A 300 -1.42 -18.34 -8.82
N ASP A 301 -2.57 -17.83 -8.37
CA ASP A 301 -3.66 -17.40 -9.23
C ASP A 301 -3.27 -16.25 -10.15
N MET A 302 -2.44 -15.33 -9.66
CA MET A 302 -1.85 -14.24 -10.45
C MET A 302 -0.95 -14.78 -11.56
N ALA A 303 -0.04 -15.70 -11.22
CA ALA A 303 0.89 -16.31 -12.16
C ALA A 303 0.14 -17.10 -13.25
N CYS A 304 -0.84 -17.91 -12.86
CA CYS A 304 -1.75 -18.61 -13.78
C CYS A 304 -2.46 -17.63 -14.73
N SER A 305 -3.06 -16.56 -14.18
CA SER A 305 -3.78 -15.56 -14.97
C SER A 305 -2.87 -14.83 -15.97
N TYR A 306 -1.62 -14.53 -15.59
CA TYR A 306 -0.63 -13.92 -16.46
C TYR A 306 -0.24 -14.87 -17.61
N LEU A 307 0.06 -16.13 -17.31
CA LEU A 307 0.40 -17.14 -18.31
C LEU A 307 -0.76 -17.38 -19.30
N GLU A 308 -1.99 -17.50 -18.82
CA GLU A 308 -3.18 -17.60 -19.68
C GLU A 308 -3.36 -16.38 -20.60
N SER A 309 -3.04 -15.19 -20.10
CA SER A 309 -3.12 -13.95 -20.90
C SER A 309 -2.12 -13.93 -22.05
N LEU A 310 -0.97 -14.59 -21.89
CA LEU A 310 0.05 -14.74 -22.92
C LEU A 310 -0.36 -15.74 -23.98
N GLU A 311 -1.02 -16.84 -23.61
CA GLU A 311 -1.55 -17.81 -24.57
C GLU A 311 -2.62 -17.21 -25.49
N ARG A 312 -3.49 -16.36 -24.95
CA ARG A 312 -4.50 -15.65 -25.75
C ARG A 312 -3.92 -14.65 -26.75
N LYS A 313 -2.65 -14.24 -26.57
CA LYS A 313 -1.92 -13.34 -27.47
C LYS A 313 -1.12 -14.08 -28.56
N LYS A 314 -1.04 -15.41 -28.55
CA LYS A 314 -0.39 -16.17 -29.62
C LYS A 314 -1.23 -16.08 -30.91
N PRO A 315 -0.67 -15.68 -32.06
CA PRO A 315 -1.41 -15.65 -33.32
C PRO A 315 -1.81 -17.09 -33.70
N LYS A 316 -3.09 -17.33 -33.97
CA LYS A 316 -3.58 -18.60 -34.50
C LYS A 316 -2.89 -18.87 -35.83
N HIS A 317 -1.86 -19.71 -35.86
CA HIS A 317 -1.32 -20.21 -37.11
C HIS A 317 -2.38 -21.14 -37.73
N GLY A 318 -3.00 -20.67 -38.82
CA GLY A 318 -3.95 -21.46 -39.58
C GLY A 318 -3.27 -22.70 -40.14
N HIS A 319 -3.83 -23.86 -39.85
CA HIS A 319 -3.52 -25.09 -40.56
C HIS A 319 -3.79 -24.88 -42.06
N LYS A 320 -2.73 -24.74 -42.85
CA LYS A 320 -2.81 -24.93 -44.30
C LYS A 320 -2.97 -26.42 -44.54
N ASN A 321 -4.18 -26.83 -44.92
CA ASN A 321 -4.46 -28.16 -45.47
C ASN A 321 -3.63 -28.37 -46.74
N LEU A 322 -2.57 -29.16 -46.65
CA LEU A 322 -1.94 -29.77 -47.82
C LEU A 322 -2.77 -31.02 -48.17
N ARG A 323 -3.45 -31.00 -49.32
CA ARG A 323 -3.96 -32.24 -49.94
C ARG A 323 -2.80 -32.94 -50.65
N PRO A 324 -2.63 -34.27 -50.51
CA PRO A 324 -1.67 -35.03 -51.31
C PRO A 324 -2.17 -35.20 -52.76
N PRO A 325 -1.27 -35.63 -53.68
CA PRO A 325 -1.31 -35.32 -55.12
C PRO A 325 -2.45 -35.96 -55.91
#